data_AF-A0A2P4QF53-F1
#
_entry.id   AF-A0A2P4QF53-F1
#
_cell.length_a   1.000
_cell.length_b   1.000
_cell.length_c   1.000
_cell.angle_alpha   90.00
_cell.angle_beta   90.00
_cell.angle_gamma   90.00
#
_symmetry.space_group_name_H-M   'P 1'
#
loop_
_entity.id
_entity.type
_entity.pdbx_description
1 polymer ?
#
loop_
_entity_poly.entity_id
_entity_poly.type
_entity_poly.pdbx_seq_one_letter_code
_entity_poly.pdbx_strand_id
1 'polypeptide(L)'
;MTFEYSQELANDYEKLFEEDEDYDVIIYAGENNKVKEIHAHSNILRFRSLYFSTAFSNELTKKKDGKYIFNFPKISPKFFKIILR
;
A
#
# COMPACT_ATOMS: atom_id res chain seq x y z
N MET A 1 3.24 -12.99 -26.64
CA MET A 1 2.67 -11.62 -26.71
C MET A 1 1.83 -11.25 -25.49
N THR A 2 0.58 -11.70 -25.30
CA THR A 2 -0.25 -11.26 -24.15
C THR A 2 0.31 -11.59 -22.76
N PHE A 3 1.00 -12.73 -22.63
CA PHE A 3 1.67 -13.12 -21.38
C PHE A 3 2.91 -12.26 -21.10
N GLU A 4 3.69 -11.90 -22.13
CA GLU A 4 4.89 -11.06 -22.01
C GLU A 4 4.50 -9.64 -21.56
N TYR A 5 3.46 -9.05 -22.17
CA TYR A 5 2.95 -7.74 -21.75
C TYR A 5 2.43 -7.74 -20.30
N SER A 6 1.78 -8.81 -19.87
CA SER A 6 1.32 -8.95 -18.48
C SER A 6 2.48 -9.02 -17.49
N GLN A 7 3.57 -9.69 -17.87
CA GLN A 7 4.75 -9.82 -17.03
C GLN A 7 5.57 -8.53 -16.98
N GLU A 8 5.72 -7.81 -18.09
CA GLU A 8 6.31 -6.46 -18.13
C GLU A 8 5.54 -5.51 -17.22
N LEU A 9 4.20 -5.49 -17.32
CA LEU A 9 3.37 -4.64 -16.46
C LEU A 9 3.51 -5.00 -14.97
N ALA A 10 3.56 -6.29 -14.63
CA ALA A 10 3.78 -6.72 -13.25
C ALA A 10 5.16 -6.27 -12.72
N ASN A 11 6.21 -6.37 -13.54
CA ASN A 11 7.55 -5.91 -13.18
C ASN A 11 7.59 -4.39 -12.98
N ASP A 12 6.87 -3.62 -13.78
CA ASP A 12 6.81 -2.16 -13.62
C ASP A 12 6.07 -1.76 -12.34
N TYR A 13 5.02 -2.49 -11.94
CA TYR A 13 4.40 -2.29 -10.62
C TYR A 13 5.31 -2.65 -9.46
N GLU A 14 6.13 -3.70 -9.60
CA GLU A 14 7.12 -4.05 -8.58
C GLU A 14 8.16 -2.94 -8.42
N LYS A 15 8.67 -2.37 -9.53
CA LYS A 15 9.58 -1.22 -9.47
C LYS A 15 8.95 -0.03 -8.78
N LEU A 16 7.70 0.30 -9.12
CA LEU A 16 6.97 1.40 -8.46
C LEU A 16 6.88 1.20 -6.94
N PHE A 17 6.72 -0.04 -6.47
CA PHE A 17 6.73 -0.36 -5.05
C PHE A 17 8.13 -0.27 -4.41
N GLU A 18 9.19 -0.59 -5.15
CA GLU A 18 10.57 -0.58 -4.65
C GLU A 18 11.24 0.81 -4.68
N GLU A 19 10.86 1.68 -5.63
CA GLU A 19 11.48 3.00 -5.84
C GLU A 19 11.14 4.02 -4.74
N ASP A 20 10.16 3.74 -3.88
CA ASP A 20 9.74 4.61 -2.77
C ASP A 20 9.36 6.05 -3.19
N GLU A 21 8.96 6.21 -4.45
CA GLU A 21 8.59 7.49 -5.07
C GLU A 21 7.06 7.63 -5.21
N ASP A 22 6.58 8.88 -5.21
CA ASP A 22 5.18 9.28 -5.44
C ASP A 22 4.12 8.56 -4.58
N TYR A 23 4.52 7.97 -3.46
CA TYR A 23 3.59 7.30 -2.55
C TYR A 23 2.67 8.32 -1.87
N ASP A 24 1.38 7.99 -1.86
CA ASP A 24 0.31 8.79 -1.25
C ASP A 24 -0.28 8.11 -0.01
N VAL A 25 0.26 6.95 0.41
CA VAL A 25 -0.15 6.21 1.61
C VAL A 25 1.05 5.85 2.48
N ILE A 26 0.90 6.08 3.79
CA ILE A 26 1.82 5.62 4.82
C ILE A 26 1.07 4.64 5.74
N ILE A 27 1.62 3.43 5.87
CA ILE A 27 1.09 2.39 6.74
C ILE A 27 2.08 2.13 7.87
N TYR A 28 1.64 2.33 9.11
CA TYR A 28 2.33 1.88 10.30
C TYR A 28 1.77 0.52 10.72
N ALA A 29 2.60 -0.53 10.65
CA ALA A 29 2.19 -1.90 10.97
C ALA A 29 3.12 -2.51 12.01
N GLY A 30 2.55 -3.23 12.97
CA GLY A 30 3.29 -3.95 14.00
C GLY A 30 2.89 -3.54 15.41
N GLU A 31 3.65 -3.98 16.41
CA GLU A 31 3.37 -3.66 17.81
C GLU A 31 4.68 -3.32 18.53
N ASN A 32 4.61 -2.36 19.46
CA ASN A 32 5.73 -1.88 20.27
C ASN A 32 6.95 -1.53 19.41
N ASN A 33 8.12 -2.06 19.76
CA ASN A 33 9.39 -1.76 19.10
C ASN A 33 9.55 -2.42 17.71
N LYS A 34 8.50 -3.07 17.19
CA LYS A 34 8.51 -3.77 15.89
C LYS A 34 7.57 -3.11 14.87
N VAL A 35 7.15 -1.87 15.10
CA VAL A 35 6.41 -1.10 14.11
C VAL A 35 7.30 -0.82 12.91
N LYS A 36 6.80 -1.09 11.71
CA LYS A 36 7.41 -0.71 10.45
C LYS A 36 6.54 0.32 9.74
N GLU A 37 7.20 1.31 9.18
CA GLU A 37 6.63 2.22 8.21
C GLU A 37 6.71 1.56 6.83
N ILE A 38 5.61 1.63 6.09
CA ILE A 38 5.46 1.07 4.75
C ILE A 38 4.83 2.14 3.88
N HIS A 39 5.50 2.47 2.78
CA HIS A 39 4.99 3.36 1.76
C HIS A 39 4.26 2.57 0.68
N ALA A 40 3.15 3.13 0.18
CA ALA A 40 2.30 2.49 -0.80
C ALA A 40 1.48 3.49 -1.61
N HIS A 41 0.88 3.00 -2.69
CA HIS A 41 0.02 3.79 -3.57
C HIS A 41 -1.45 3.38 -3.39
N SER A 42 -2.32 4.37 -3.22
CA SER A 42 -3.74 4.17 -2.90
C SER A 42 -4.51 3.46 -4.01
N ASN A 43 -4.11 3.68 -5.27
CA ASN A 43 -4.66 3.00 -6.45
C ASN A 43 -4.46 1.47 -6.34
N ILE A 44 -3.24 1.00 -6.06
CA ILE A 44 -2.94 -0.43 -5.90
C ILE A 44 -3.76 -1.00 -4.74
N LEU A 45 -3.68 -0.36 -3.56
CA LEU A 45 -4.37 -0.85 -2.36
C LEU A 45 -5.90 -0.93 -2.54
N ARG A 46 -6.52 0.04 -3.24
CA ARG A 46 -7.95 0.06 -3.55
C ARG A 46 -8.39 -1.18 -4.35
N PHE A 47 -7.60 -1.61 -5.33
CA PHE A 47 -7.93 -2.77 -6.15
C PHE A 47 -7.57 -4.10 -5.47
N ARG A 48 -6.59 -4.10 -4.58
CA ARG A 48 -6.07 -5.32 -3.93
C ARG A 48 -6.76 -5.66 -2.61
N SER A 49 -7.53 -4.73 -2.02
CA SER A 49 -8.15 -4.93 -0.71
C SER A 49 -9.48 -4.18 -0.57
N LEU A 50 -10.53 -4.92 -0.22
CA LEU A 50 -11.86 -4.36 0.05
C LEU A 50 -11.83 -3.35 1.21
N TYR A 51 -11.00 -3.61 2.23
CA TYR A 51 -10.81 -2.69 3.35
C TYR A 51 -10.32 -1.33 2.85
N PHE A 52 -9.25 -1.33 2.05
CA PHE A 52 -8.66 -0.10 1.54
C PHE A 52 -9.57 0.58 0.52
N SER A 53 -10.28 -0.19 -0.31
CA SER A 53 -11.28 0.36 -1.24
C SER A 53 -12.36 1.17 -0.52
N THR A 54 -12.86 0.62 0.59
CA THR A 54 -13.86 1.29 1.44
C THR A 54 -13.22 2.50 2.14
N ALA A 55 -12.03 2.32 2.72
CA ALA A 55 -11.34 3.37 3.47
C ALA A 55 -11.04 4.60 2.60
N PHE A 56 -10.54 4.43 1.37
CA PHE A 56 -10.25 5.56 0.49
C PHE A 56 -11.48 6.25 -0.09
N SER A 57 -12.65 5.61 -0.03
CA SER A 57 -13.92 6.20 -0.48
C SER A 57 -14.60 6.99 0.64
N ASN A 58 -14.10 6.90 1.87
CA ASN A 58 -14.59 7.66 3.00
C ASN A 58 -13.90 9.04 3.06
N GLU A 59 -14.69 10.10 2.93
CA GLU A 59 -14.20 11.49 2.99
C GLU A 59 -13.56 11.85 4.34
N LEU A 60 -13.91 11.13 5.41
CA LEU A 60 -13.36 11.33 6.75
C LEU A 60 -12.00 10.66 6.95
N THR A 61 -11.47 9.96 5.95
CA THR A 61 -10.18 9.28 6.05
C THR A 61 -9.07 10.32 6.20
N LYS A 62 -8.33 10.19 7.30
CA LYS A 62 -7.29 11.14 7.69
C LYS A 62 -6.20 11.22 6.62
N LYS A 63 -5.97 12.45 6.16
CA LYS A 63 -4.77 12.83 5.42
C LYS A 63 -3.89 13.72 6.28
N LYS A 64 -2.58 13.50 6.23
CA LYS A 64 -1.58 14.40 6.81
C LYS A 64 -0.61 14.75 5.69
N ASP A 65 -0.38 16.04 5.48
CA ASP A 65 0.52 16.53 4.43
C ASP A 65 0.18 15.96 3.04
N GLY A 66 -1.12 15.81 2.75
CA GLY A 66 -1.62 15.25 1.50
C GLY A 66 -1.64 13.72 1.40
N LYS A 67 -1.01 12.98 2.33
CA LYS A 67 -0.91 11.52 2.33
C LYS A 67 -1.91 10.86 3.27
N TYR A 68 -2.45 9.72 2.89
CA TYR A 68 -3.27 8.87 3.75
C TYR A 68 -2.40 8.20 4.82
N ILE A 69 -2.83 8.23 6.08
CA ILE A 69 -2.12 7.54 7.17
C ILE A 69 -3.00 6.46 7.77
N PHE A 70 -2.50 5.23 7.76
CA PHE A 70 -3.12 4.09 8.43
C PHE A 70 -2.22 3.54 9.52
N ASN A 71 -2.84 3.15 10.64
CA ASN A 71 -2.14 2.51 11.74
C ASN A 71 -2.83 1.18 12.04
N PHE A 72 -2.08 0.10 11.88
CA PHE A 72 -2.52 -1.27 12.13
C PHE A 72 -1.68 -1.87 13.26
N PRO A 73 -1.97 -1.49 14.51
CA PRO A 73 -1.33 -2.13 15.64
C PRO A 73 -1.62 -3.62 15.58
N LYS A 74 -0.62 -4.45 15.95
CA LYS A 74 -0.72 -5.92 16.01
C LYS A 74 -0.84 -6.64 14.67
N ILE A 75 -0.91 -5.94 13.54
CA ILE A 75 -0.82 -6.57 12.21
C ILE A 75 0.65 -6.65 11.81
N SER A 76 1.09 -7.85 11.42
CA SER A 76 2.47 -8.06 10.95
C SER A 76 2.72 -7.26 9.66
N PRO A 77 3.83 -6.50 9.56
CA PRO A 77 4.24 -5.84 8.32
C PRO A 77 4.30 -6.76 7.10
N LYS A 78 4.55 -8.06 7.31
CA LYS A 78 4.59 -9.06 6.24
C LYS A 78 3.24 -9.23 5.53
N PHE A 79 2.12 -8.92 6.18
CA PHE A 79 0.80 -8.99 5.58
C PHE A 79 0.66 -8.00 4.42
N PHE A 80 1.22 -6.80 4.56
CA PHE A 80 1.17 -5.78 3.52
C PHE A 80 2.01 -6.14 2.30
N LYS A 81 3.07 -6.95 2.46
CA LYS A 81 3.79 -7.52 1.30
C LYS A 81 2.90 -8.40 0.43
N ILE A 82 1.93 -9.10 1.01
CA ILE A 82 0.99 -9.99 0.26
C ILE A 82 -0.09 -9.16 -0.46
N ILE A 83 -0.40 -7.96 0.03
CA ILE A 83 -1.36 -7.08 -0.63
C ILE A 83 -0.67 -6.33 -1.79
N LEU A 84 0.56 -5.87 -1.55
CA LEU A 84 1.32 -5.01 -2.45
C LEU A 84 2.09 -5.77 -3.53
N ARG A 85 2.36 -7.07 -3.33
CA ARG A 85 2.92 -8.01 -4.33
C ARG A 85 1.91 -9.12 -4.62
#